data_AF-A0A6G1ENB8-F1
#
_entry.id   AF-A0A6G1ENB8-F1
#
_cell.length_a   1.000
_cell.length_b   1.000
_cell.length_c   1.000
_cell.angle_alpha   90.00
_cell.angle_beta   90.00
_cell.angle_gamma   90.00
#
_symmetry.space_group_name_H-M   'P 1'
#
loop_
_entity.id
_entity.type
_entity.pdbx_description
1 polymer ?
#
loop_
_entity_poly.entity_id
_entity_poly.type
_entity_poly.pdbx_seq_one_letter_code
_entity_poly.pdbx_strand_id
1 'polypeptide(L)'
;MNKIISGMIDKYERRSSAEEQMERLEMAHIKMEIALETFNKWQITDGPLLRWQKKLKRAAEECDDTLRKCRQHVQEEQETEQAVRNSFFPRRIAHATKSLISSIFHGNIDEPSRSAIRRFEWLADGANDFLRSVESAGTPRCYLFFDPLIGNLLAV
;
A
#
# COMPACT_ATOMS: atom_id res chain seq x y z
N MET A 1 30.05 29.29 -2.36
CA MET A 1 28.58 29.46 -2.27
C MET A 1 27.79 28.16 -2.54
N ASN A 2 28.42 26.96 -2.52
CA ASN A 2 27.83 25.76 -3.17
C ASN A 2 27.23 24.70 -2.21
N LYS A 3 27.54 24.72 -0.91
CA LYS A 3 27.07 23.69 0.04
C LYS A 3 25.59 23.81 0.42
N ILE A 4 25.07 25.04 0.51
CA ILE A 4 23.67 25.28 0.92
C ILE A 4 22.71 24.91 -0.20
N ILE A 5 23.04 25.27 -1.45
CA ILE A 5 22.25 24.93 -2.64
C ILE A 5 22.25 23.41 -2.87
N SER A 6 23.41 22.77 -2.73
CA SER A 6 23.53 21.30 -2.86
C SER A 6 22.66 20.56 -1.84
N GLY A 7 22.60 20.99 -0.58
CA GLY A 7 21.74 20.38 0.43
C GLY A 7 20.23 20.60 0.21
N MET A 8 19.84 21.67 -0.49
CA MET A 8 18.43 21.92 -0.83
C MET A 8 17.94 21.05 -1.98
N ILE A 9 18.76 20.89 -3.03
CA ILE A 9 18.48 20.03 -4.19
C ILE A 9 18.33 18.57 -3.73
N ASP A 10 19.30 18.13 -2.94
CA ASP A 10 19.35 16.78 -2.38
C ASP A 10 18.15 16.49 -1.44
N LYS A 11 17.61 17.49 -0.75
CA LYS A 11 16.37 17.34 0.04
C LYS A 11 15.14 17.21 -0.86
N TYR A 12 15.09 17.94 -1.97
CA TYR A 12 13.96 17.93 -2.91
C TYR A 12 13.86 16.61 -3.66
N GLU A 13 14.96 16.12 -4.25
CA GLU A 13 15.00 14.85 -4.98
C GLU A 13 14.60 13.64 -4.11
N ARG A 14 14.92 13.69 -2.82
CA ARG A 14 14.50 12.65 -1.87
C ARG A 14 13.01 12.66 -1.58
N ARG A 15 12.41 13.85 -1.43
CA ARG A 15 10.96 13.96 -1.22
C ARG A 15 10.20 13.42 -2.43
N SER A 16 10.62 13.78 -3.65
CA SER A 16 10.00 13.25 -4.86
C SER A 16 10.14 11.72 -4.98
N SER A 17 11.27 11.14 -4.57
CA SER A 17 11.45 9.68 -4.61
C SER A 17 10.55 8.94 -3.60
N ALA A 18 10.34 9.51 -2.41
CA ALA A 18 9.48 8.93 -1.39
C ALA A 18 7.99 9.00 -1.79
N GLU A 19 7.56 10.12 -2.38
CA GLU A 19 6.23 10.29 -2.95
C GLU A 19 5.97 9.25 -4.05
N GLU A 20 6.90 9.09 -5.00
CA GLU A 20 6.79 8.08 -6.05
C GLU A 20 6.70 6.64 -5.50
N GLN A 21 7.50 6.30 -4.49
CA GLN A 21 7.41 4.98 -3.85
C GLN A 21 6.06 4.76 -3.16
N MET A 22 5.51 5.80 -2.53
CA MET A 22 4.21 5.73 -1.87
C MET A 22 3.09 5.54 -2.90
N GLU A 23 3.10 6.29 -4.01
CA GLU A 23 2.13 6.13 -5.10
C GLU A 23 2.16 4.70 -5.67
N ARG A 24 3.36 4.13 -5.85
CA ARG A 24 3.52 2.75 -6.34
C ARG A 24 2.93 1.72 -5.37
N LEU A 25 3.12 1.90 -4.06
CA LEU A 25 2.48 1.06 -3.03
C LEU A 25 0.96 1.20 -3.03
N GLU A 26 0.43 2.43 -3.13
CA GLU A 26 -1.01 2.68 -3.20
C GLU A 26 -1.62 1.99 -4.41
N MET A 27 -0.99 2.12 -5.58
CA MET A 27 -1.47 1.49 -6.80
C MET A 27 -1.42 -0.03 -6.72
N ALA A 28 -0.35 -0.60 -6.14
CA ALA A 28 -0.25 -2.03 -5.92
C ALA A 28 -1.36 -2.53 -4.97
N HIS A 29 -1.60 -1.83 -3.86
CA HIS A 29 -2.67 -2.15 -2.91
C HIS A 29 -4.04 -2.15 -3.59
N ILE A 30 -4.40 -1.08 -4.30
CA ILE A 30 -5.67 -0.94 -5.01
C ILE A 30 -5.87 -2.08 -6.02
N LYS A 31 -4.85 -2.40 -6.82
CA LYS A 31 -4.90 -3.52 -7.77
C LYS A 31 -5.20 -4.85 -7.07
N MET A 32 -4.53 -5.11 -5.95
CA MET A 32 -4.75 -6.34 -5.17
C MET A 32 -6.16 -6.39 -4.56
N GLU A 33 -6.68 -5.29 -4.02
CA GLU A 33 -8.05 -5.20 -3.49
C GLU A 33 -9.10 -5.42 -4.58
N ILE A 34 -8.97 -4.74 -5.74
CA ILE A 34 -9.89 -4.92 -6.87
C ILE A 34 -9.95 -6.39 -7.30
N ALA A 35 -8.79 -7.07 -7.33
CA ALA A 35 -8.74 -8.48 -7.69
C ALA A 35 -9.41 -9.38 -6.62
N LEU A 36 -9.24 -9.09 -5.34
CA LEU A 36 -9.92 -9.83 -4.27
C LEU A 36 -11.43 -9.62 -4.28
N GLU A 37 -11.89 -8.38 -4.46
CA GLU A 37 -13.31 -8.05 -4.60
C GLU A 37 -13.93 -8.75 -5.80
N THR A 38 -13.21 -8.76 -6.92
CA THR A 38 -13.65 -9.43 -8.14
C THR A 38 -13.71 -10.94 -7.91
N PHE A 39 -12.67 -11.55 -7.33
CA PHE A 39 -12.67 -12.97 -6.97
C PHE A 39 -13.86 -13.36 -6.09
N ASN A 40 -14.21 -12.53 -5.11
CA ASN A 40 -15.31 -12.81 -4.18
C ASN A 40 -16.68 -12.89 -4.88
N LYS A 41 -16.81 -12.40 -6.12
CA LYS A 41 -18.00 -12.54 -6.96
C LYS A 41 -18.08 -13.90 -7.65
N TRP A 42 -17.10 -14.79 -7.49
CA TRP A 42 -17.05 -16.11 -8.12
C TRP A 42 -17.14 -17.25 -7.09
N GLN A 43 -17.76 -18.35 -7.49
CA GLN A 43 -17.73 -19.62 -6.77
C GLN A 43 -16.53 -20.41 -7.30
N ILE A 44 -15.44 -20.40 -6.52
CA ILE A 44 -14.19 -21.08 -6.85
C ILE A 44 -13.95 -22.21 -5.85
N THR A 45 -13.84 -23.43 -6.36
CA THR A 45 -13.44 -24.62 -5.60
C THR A 45 -12.02 -25.06 -5.92
N ASP A 46 -11.40 -24.48 -6.96
CA ASP A 46 -10.05 -24.82 -7.39
C ASP A 46 -9.01 -24.50 -6.30
N GLY A 47 -8.27 -25.52 -5.87
CA GLY A 47 -7.31 -25.43 -4.77
C GLY A 47 -6.16 -24.43 -5.03
N PRO A 48 -5.47 -24.49 -6.19
CA PRO A 48 -4.49 -23.49 -6.59
C PRO A 48 -5.02 -22.04 -6.53
N LEU A 49 -6.19 -21.77 -7.09
CA LEU A 49 -6.78 -20.42 -7.07
C LEU A 49 -7.10 -19.95 -5.65
N LEU A 50 -7.62 -20.83 -4.78
CA LEU A 50 -7.86 -20.51 -3.38
C LEU A 50 -6.57 -20.22 -2.60
N ARG A 51 -5.48 -20.95 -2.90
CA ARG A 51 -4.14 -20.64 -2.32
C ARG A 51 -3.63 -19.29 -2.80
N TRP A 52 -3.84 -18.98 -4.07
CA TRP A 52 -3.44 -17.71 -4.67
C TRP A 52 -4.22 -16.55 -4.07
N GLN A 53 -5.54 -16.68 -3.90
CA GLN A 53 -6.39 -15.71 -3.20
C GLN A 53 -5.88 -15.43 -1.78
N LYS A 54 -5.57 -16.47 -0.99
CA LYS A 54 -5.04 -16.29 0.38
C LYS A 54 -3.70 -15.54 0.38
N LYS A 55 -2.84 -15.79 -0.61
CA LYS A 55 -1.57 -15.10 -0.75
C LYS A 55 -1.77 -13.63 -1.13
N LEU A 56 -2.68 -13.36 -2.06
CA LEU A 56 -3.03 -12.00 -2.48
C LEU A 56 -3.64 -11.20 -1.32
N LYS A 57 -4.53 -11.81 -0.54
CA LYS A 57 -5.13 -11.19 0.65
C LYS A 57 -4.08 -10.77 1.69
N ARG A 58 -3.17 -11.69 2.04
CA ARG A 58 -2.06 -11.37 2.97
C ARG A 58 -1.17 -10.26 2.43
N ALA A 59 -0.89 -10.27 1.13
CA ALA A 59 -0.06 -9.23 0.52
C ALA A 59 -0.74 -7.86 0.52
N ALA A 60 -2.06 -7.80 0.31
CA ALA A 60 -2.82 -6.56 0.43
C ALA A 60 -2.75 -6.02 1.88
N GLU A 61 -2.99 -6.87 2.87
CA GLU A 61 -2.88 -6.51 4.30
C GLU A 61 -1.48 -6.00 4.66
N GLU A 62 -0.42 -6.69 4.22
CA GLU A 62 0.98 -6.27 4.42
C GLU A 62 1.31 -4.95 3.70
N CYS A 63 0.73 -4.70 2.53
CA CYS A 63 0.91 -3.47 1.76
C CYS A 63 0.22 -2.29 2.46
N ASP A 64 -1.00 -2.48 2.94
CA ASP A 64 -1.76 -1.48 3.71
C ASP A 64 -1.07 -1.12 5.04
N ASP A 65 -0.56 -2.12 5.76
CA ASP A 65 0.28 -1.91 6.94
C ASP A 65 1.52 -1.06 6.64
N THR A 66 2.14 -1.30 5.48
CA THR A 66 3.31 -0.54 5.03
C THR A 66 2.91 0.91 4.71
N LEU A 67 1.79 1.12 4.00
CA LEU A 67 1.24 2.44 3.69
C LEU A 67 0.91 3.23 4.96
N ARG A 68 0.26 2.60 5.95
CA ARG A 68 -0.04 3.24 7.24
C ARG A 68 1.22 3.73 7.94
N LYS A 69 2.24 2.89 8.03
CA LYS A 69 3.53 3.24 8.64
C LYS A 69 4.19 4.40 7.89
N CYS A 70 4.22 4.35 6.56
CA CYS A 70 4.74 5.45 5.73
C CYS A 70 4.02 6.77 6.03
N ARG A 71 2.68 6.78 6.02
CA ARG A 71 1.89 7.99 6.28
C ARG A 71 2.09 8.53 7.70
N GLN A 72 2.11 7.64 8.70
CA GLN A 72 2.36 8.02 10.09
C GLN A 72 3.70 8.74 10.24
N HIS A 73 4.76 8.21 9.62
CA HIS A 73 6.07 8.82 9.74
C HIS A 73 6.17 10.14 8.97
N VAL A 74 5.50 10.31 7.82
CA VAL A 74 5.44 11.61 7.11
C VAL A 74 4.80 12.67 8.02
N GLN A 75 3.74 12.30 8.73
CA GLN A 75 3.06 13.17 9.68
C GLN A 75 3.97 13.55 10.86
N GLU A 76 4.66 12.57 11.47
CA GLU A 76 5.62 12.79 12.56
C GLU A 76 6.78 13.72 12.12
N GLU A 77 7.30 13.56 10.90
CA GLU A 77 8.31 14.46 10.36
C GLU A 77 7.76 15.89 10.24
N GLN A 78 6.55 16.06 9.72
CA GLN A 78 5.94 17.39 9.55
C GLN A 78 5.68 18.09 10.88
N GLU A 79 5.19 17.37 11.89
CA GLU A 79 4.97 17.88 13.24
C GLU A 79 6.27 18.28 13.93
N THR A 80 7.32 17.49 13.79
CA THR A 80 8.65 17.83 14.33
C THR A 80 9.28 19.00 13.59
N GLU A 81 9.12 19.12 12.26
CA GLU A 81 9.55 20.30 11.50
C GLU A 81 8.83 21.58 12.00
N GLN A 82 7.53 21.48 12.29
CA GLN A 82 6.73 22.59 12.76
C GLN A 82 7.06 22.98 14.21
N ALA A 83 7.28 22.00 15.09
CA ALA A 83 7.72 22.24 16.47
C ALA A 83 9.10 22.92 16.52
N VAL A 84 10.04 22.50 15.66
CA VAL A 84 11.36 23.16 15.54
C VAL A 84 11.21 24.61 15.06
N ARG A 85 10.35 24.87 14.07
CA ARG A 85 10.08 26.24 13.57
C ARG A 85 9.49 27.15 14.63
N ASN A 86 8.65 26.61 15.51
CA ASN A 86 7.98 27.36 16.58
C ASN A 86 8.83 27.48 17.86
N SER A 87 10.02 26.87 17.91
CA SER A 87 10.89 26.86 19.08
C SER A 87 11.99 27.93 19.02
N PHE A 88 12.31 28.57 20.14
CA PHE A 88 13.41 29.55 20.27
C PHE A 88 14.80 28.89 20.40
N PHE A 89 14.91 27.57 20.25
CA PHE A 89 16.16 26.84 20.49
C PHE A 89 17.15 27.00 19.32
N PRO A 90 18.47 27.09 19.59
CA PRO A 90 19.49 27.23 18.55
C PRO A 90 19.42 26.08 17.54
N ARG A 91 19.29 26.45 16.25
CA ARG A 91 19.10 25.58 15.07
C ARG A 91 19.97 24.31 15.05
N ARG A 92 21.16 24.33 15.67
CA ARG A 92 22.11 23.22 15.73
C ARG A 92 21.64 22.02 16.56
N ILE A 93 20.87 22.22 17.64
CA ILE A 93 20.38 21.11 18.49
C ILE A 93 19.22 20.37 17.79
N ALA A 94 18.36 21.12 17.08
CA ALA A 94 17.29 20.54 16.27
C ALA A 94 17.78 19.68 15.08
N HIS A 95 18.97 19.96 14.55
CA HIS A 95 19.55 19.18 13.45
C HIS A 95 20.01 17.77 13.88
N ALA A 96 20.50 17.60 15.11
CA ALA A 96 20.93 16.30 15.63
C ALA A 96 19.74 15.35 15.82
N THR A 97 18.62 15.86 16.34
CA THR A 97 17.37 15.10 16.47
C THR A 97 16.72 14.82 15.12
N LYS A 98 16.76 15.77 14.17
CA LYS A 98 16.33 15.55 12.79
C LYS A 98 17.11 14.43 12.11
N SER A 99 18.42 14.33 12.32
CA SER A 99 19.25 13.26 11.76
C SER A 99 18.89 11.88 12.33
N LEU A 100 18.53 11.82 13.60
CA LEU A 100 18.16 10.56 14.27
C LEU A 100 16.77 10.07 13.84
N ILE A 101 15.78 10.97 13.71
CA ILE A 101 14.42 10.60 13.26
C ILE A 101 14.36 10.43 11.74
N SER A 102 15.13 11.21 10.97
CA SER A 102 15.31 10.99 9.53
C SER A 102 15.83 9.59 9.26
N SER A 103 16.71 9.03 10.11
CA SER A 103 17.18 7.64 10.01
C SER A 103 16.08 6.59 10.26
N ILE A 104 14.92 6.96 10.78
CA ILE A 104 13.81 6.02 10.96
C ILE A 104 13.07 5.83 9.62
N PHE A 105 13.13 6.83 8.74
CA PHE A 105 12.93 6.62 7.30
C PHE A 105 14.21 6.22 6.55
N HIS A 106 15.40 6.67 6.94
CA HIS A 106 16.63 6.60 6.11
C HIS A 106 17.70 5.59 6.57
N GLY A 107 17.48 4.89 7.67
CA GLY A 107 18.32 3.77 8.12
C GLY A 107 17.72 2.41 7.74
N ASN A 108 16.64 2.40 6.95
CA ASN A 108 16.04 1.17 6.44
C ASN A 108 15.17 1.34 5.17
N ILE A 109 15.29 2.45 4.43
CA ILE A 109 15.06 2.41 2.96
C ILE A 109 16.37 1.96 2.29
N ASP A 110 17.02 0.97 2.90
CA ASP A 110 17.96 0.12 2.22
C ASP A 110 17.16 -0.73 1.22
N GLU A 111 17.87 -1.41 0.31
CA GLU A 111 17.39 -2.53 -0.52
C GLU A 111 16.06 -3.21 -0.06
N PRO A 112 15.86 -3.58 1.23
CA PRO A 112 14.60 -4.09 1.79
C PRO A 112 13.32 -3.30 1.46
N SER A 113 13.27 -1.97 1.55
CA SER A 113 12.03 -1.20 1.28
C SER A 113 11.67 -1.21 -0.21
N ARG A 114 12.66 -0.99 -1.09
CA ARG A 114 12.46 -1.13 -2.55
C ARG A 114 12.12 -2.57 -2.94
N SER A 115 12.70 -3.55 -2.27
CA SER A 115 12.39 -4.96 -2.50
C SER A 115 10.95 -5.31 -2.09
N ALA A 116 10.45 -4.72 -1.01
CA ALA A 116 9.06 -4.88 -0.57
C ALA A 116 8.08 -4.27 -1.59
N ILE A 117 8.36 -3.04 -2.05
CA ILE A 117 7.56 -2.36 -3.09
C ILE A 117 7.50 -3.22 -4.36
N ARG A 118 8.65 -3.67 -4.86
CA ARG A 118 8.73 -4.54 -6.06
C ARG A 118 7.98 -5.85 -5.87
N ARG A 119 7.98 -6.42 -4.65
CA ARG A 119 7.21 -7.63 -4.34
C ARG A 119 5.70 -7.36 -4.44
N PHE A 120 5.22 -6.24 -3.91
CA PHE A 120 3.81 -5.88 -4.00
C PHE A 120 3.39 -5.57 -5.44
N GLU A 121 4.22 -4.86 -6.20
CA GLU A 121 4.00 -4.62 -7.63
C GLU A 121 3.91 -5.92 -8.41
N TRP A 122 4.86 -6.84 -8.20
CA TRP A 122 4.85 -8.14 -8.85
C TRP A 122 3.58 -8.94 -8.54
N LEU A 123 3.09 -8.88 -7.30
CA LEU A 123 1.82 -9.51 -6.90
C LEU A 123 0.61 -8.82 -7.53
N ALA A 124 0.62 -7.49 -7.58
CA ALA A 124 -0.43 -6.68 -8.18
C ALA A 124 -0.52 -6.89 -9.69
N ASP A 125 0.62 -7.01 -10.38
CA ASP A 125 0.67 -7.29 -11.81
C ASP A 125 0.21 -8.73 -12.11
N GLY A 126 0.59 -9.69 -11.26
CA GLY A 126 0.09 -11.07 -11.32
C GLY A 126 -1.43 -11.21 -11.03
N ALA A 127 -2.06 -10.21 -10.42
CA ALA A 127 -3.48 -10.22 -10.09
C ALA A 127 -4.39 -10.25 -11.31
N ASN A 128 -3.96 -9.67 -12.43
CA ASN A 128 -4.72 -9.71 -13.66
C ASN A 128 -4.78 -11.13 -14.27
N ASP A 129 -3.66 -11.85 -14.28
CA ASP A 129 -3.61 -13.23 -14.77
C ASP A 129 -4.38 -14.20 -13.87
N PHE A 130 -4.35 -13.94 -12.55
CA PHE A 130 -5.20 -14.65 -11.61
C PHE A 130 -6.68 -14.45 -11.91
N LEU A 131 -7.14 -13.21 -12.12
CA LEU A 131 -8.54 -12.93 -12.43
C LEU A 131 -8.99 -13.64 -13.70
N ARG A 132 -8.16 -13.64 -14.75
CA ARG A 132 -8.46 -14.41 -15.98
C ARG A 132 -8.63 -15.90 -15.71
N SER A 133 -7.82 -16.45 -14.81
CA SER A 133 -7.92 -17.85 -14.39
C SER A 133 -9.20 -18.12 -13.58
N VAL A 134 -9.59 -17.18 -12.73
CA VAL A 134 -10.83 -17.20 -11.92
C VAL A 134 -12.07 -17.16 -12.80
N GLU A 135 -12.07 -16.28 -13.80
CA GLU A 135 -13.16 -16.15 -14.78
C GLU A 135 -13.33 -17.43 -15.62
N SER A 136 -12.22 -18.11 -15.92
CA SER A 136 -12.22 -19.35 -16.71
C SER A 136 -12.62 -20.59 -15.90
N ALA A 137 -12.27 -20.62 -14.60
CA ALA A 137 -12.48 -21.79 -13.74
C ALA A 137 -13.73 -21.68 -12.85
N GLY A 138 -14.31 -20.49 -12.72
CA GLY A 138 -15.38 -20.22 -11.77
C GLY A 138 -16.77 -20.17 -12.39
N THR A 139 -17.77 -20.37 -11.53
CA THR A 139 -19.15 -19.94 -11.83
C THR A 139 -19.39 -18.61 -11.12
N PRO A 140 -19.93 -17.57 -11.78
CA PRO A 140 -20.31 -16.34 -11.09
C PRO A 140 -21.25 -16.66 -9.92
N ARG A 141 -21.01 -16.06 -8.76
CA ARG A 141 -21.96 -16.13 -7.64
C ARG A 141 -23.23 -15.43 -8.08
N CYS A 142 -24.28 -16.20 -8.31
CA CYS A 142 -25.63 -15.66 -8.36
C CYS A 142 -25.94 -15.10 -6.96
N TYR A 143 -25.88 -13.77 -6.81
CA TYR A 143 -26.60 -13.11 -5.74
C TYR A 143 -28.09 -13.29 -6.05
N LEU A 144 -28.64 -14.44 -5.68
CA LEU A 144 -30.08 -14.67 -5.72
C LEU A 144 -30.70 -13.72 -4.71
N PHE A 145 -31.10 -12.53 -5.17
CA PHE A 145 -32.00 -11.63 -4.45
C PHE A 145 -33.38 -12.28 -4.21
N PHE A 146 -33.61 -13.45 -4.81
CA PHE A 146 -34.80 -14.28 -4.64
C PHE A 146 -34.38 -15.64 -4.11
N ASP A 147 -34.44 -15.77 -2.79
CA ASP A 147 -34.63 -17.06 -2.16
C ASP A 147 -35.88 -17.71 -2.79
N PRO A 148 -35.81 -18.95 -3.34
CA PRO A 148 -36.98 -19.65 -3.89
C PRO A 148 -38.14 -19.76 -2.90
N LEU A 149 -37.85 -19.61 -1.59
CA LEU A 149 -38.84 -19.58 -0.52
C LEU A 149 -39.67 -18.28 -0.50
N ILE A 150 -39.16 -17.16 -1.02
CA ILE A 150 -39.85 -15.85 -1.04
C ILE A 150 -40.86 -15.77 -2.20
N GLY A 151 -40.59 -16.44 -3.33
CA GLY A 151 -41.53 -16.50 -4.46
C GLY A 151 -42.87 -17.14 -4.09
N ASN A 152 -42.87 -18.07 -3.14
CA ASN A 152 -44.08 -18.74 -2.64
C ASN A 152 -44.90 -17.89 -1.65
N LEU A 153 -44.34 -16.80 -1.11
CA LEU A 153 -45.05 -15.89 -0.20
C LEU A 153 -45.73 -14.72 -0.94
N LEU A 154 -45.32 -14.46 -2.19
CA LEU A 154 -45.89 -13.41 -3.04
C LEU A 154 -46.85 -13.97 -4.11
N ALA A 155 -47.03 -15.28 -4.17
CA ALA A 155 -48.08 -15.92 -4.93
C ALA A 155 -49.40 -15.85 -4.12
N VAL A 156 -50.05 -14.70 -4.18
CA VAL A 156 -51.45 -14.48 -3.75
C VAL A 156 -52.30 -14.26 -5.00
#